data_AF-A0A9E2ZG79-F1
#
_entry.id   AF-A0A9E2ZG79-F1
#
_cell.length_a   1.000
_cell.length_b   1.000
_cell.length_c   1.000
_cell.angle_alpha   90.00
_cell.angle_beta   90.00
_cell.angle_gamma   90.00
#
_symmetry.space_group_name_H-M   'P 1'
#
loop_
_entity.id
_entity.type
_entity.pdbx_description
1 polymer ?
#
loop_
_entity_poly.entity_id
_entity_poly.type
_entity_poly.pdbx_seq_one_letter_code
_entity_poly.pdbx_strand_id
1 'polypeptide(L)' 'MAEPSGNAVLYAPIYDDVDPALADLAASEQLHAAEVIGNYDAAVVDKKDGEPHIISVWTAQPSASFGSGWDRERSP' A
#
# COMPACT_ATOMS: atom_id res chain seq x y z
N MET A 1 18.62 11.58 17.13
CA MET A 1 17.15 11.42 17.13
C MET A 1 16.90 10.08 16.47
N ALA A 2 16.43 9.08 17.20
CA ALA A 2 16.09 7.78 16.62
C ALA A 2 14.83 7.97 15.76
N GLU A 3 14.86 7.49 14.53
CA GLU A 3 13.63 7.40 13.73
C GLU A 3 12.63 6.54 14.50
N PRO A 4 11.32 6.87 14.50
CA PRO A 4 10.34 5.98 15.07
C PRO A 4 10.43 4.66 14.30
N SER A 5 10.92 3.61 14.97
CA SER A 5 10.87 2.25 14.43
C SER A 5 9.41 1.85 14.36
N GLY A 6 8.77 2.12 13.22
CA GLY A 6 7.39 1.71 12.98
C GLY A 6 7.30 0.19 13.06
N ASN A 7 6.40 -0.32 13.91
CA ASN A 7 6.07 -1.74 13.91
C ASN A 7 5.22 -2.02 12.67
N ALA A 8 5.75 -2.81 11.73
CA ALA A 8 5.01 -3.28 10.57
C ALA A 8 4.42 -4.66 10.85
N VAL A 9 3.17 -4.86 10.46
CA VAL A 9 2.49 -6.16 10.51
C VAL A 9 2.23 -6.59 9.08
N LEU A 10 2.65 -7.80 8.72
CA LEU A 10 2.32 -8.41 7.44
C LEU A 10 1.06 -9.25 7.60
N TYR A 11 0.04 -8.93 6.79
CA TYR A 11 -1.16 -9.74 6.62
C TYR A 11 -1.22 -10.25 5.17
N ALA A 12 -1.31 -11.56 4.99
CA ALA A 12 -1.23 -12.21 3.68
C ALA A 12 -2.31 -13.30 3.53
N PRO A 13 -3.57 -12.91 3.26
CA PRO A 13 -4.63 -13.86 2.96
C PRO A 13 -4.38 -14.55 1.61
N ILE A 14 -4.75 -15.83 1.52
CA ILE A 14 -4.66 -16.63 0.29
C ILE A 14 -6.06 -16.85 -0.24
N TYR A 15 -6.24 -16.57 -1.53
CA TYR A 15 -7.51 -16.71 -2.24
C TYR A 15 -7.39 -17.76 -3.34
N ASP A 16 -8.52 -18.40 -3.66
CA ASP A 16 -8.62 -19.33 -4.79
C ASP A 16 -8.66 -18.60 -6.14
N ASP A 17 -9.06 -17.32 -6.14
CA ASP A 17 -9.21 -16.48 -7.34
C ASP A 17 -8.75 -15.04 -7.07
N VAL A 18 -8.47 -14.29 -8.13
CA VAL A 18 -8.01 -12.90 -8.11
C VAL A 18 -9.13 -11.94 -7.73
N ASP A 19 -10.35 -12.18 -8.17
CA ASP A 19 -11.49 -11.28 -7.95
C ASP A 19 -11.75 -10.97 -6.46
N PRO A 20 -11.81 -11.95 -5.54
CA PRO A 20 -11.96 -11.65 -4.11
C PRO A 20 -10.75 -10.91 -3.53
N ALA A 21 -9.53 -11.17 -4.01
CA ALA A 21 -8.33 -10.46 -3.57
C ALA A 21 -8.38 -8.97 -3.94
N LEU A 22 -8.87 -8.66 -5.14
CA LEU A 22 -9.07 -7.28 -5.59
C LEU A 22 -10.20 -6.58 -4.81
N ALA A 23 -11.27 -7.30 -4.47
CA ALA A 23 -12.36 -6.75 -3.66
C ALA A 23 -11.89 -6.36 -2.25
N ASP A 24 -11.06 -7.19 -1.61
CA ASP A 24 -10.50 -6.90 -0.28
C ASP A 24 -9.48 -5.75 -0.31
N LEU A 25 -8.68 -5.64 -1.39
CA LEU A 25 -7.82 -4.48 -1.61
C LEU A 25 -8.65 -3.19 -1.71
N ALA A 26 -9.70 -3.19 -2.53
CA ALA A 26 -10.59 -2.05 -2.69
C ALA A 26 -11.33 -1.69 -1.38
N ALA A 27 -11.72 -2.68 -0.58
CA ALA A 27 -12.31 -2.44 0.74
C ALA A 27 -11.30 -1.79 1.70
N SER A 28 -10.04 -2.23 1.68
CA SER A 28 -8.96 -1.63 2.47
C SER A 28 -8.74 -0.17 2.08
N GLU A 29 -8.75 0.15 0.78
CA GLU A 29 -8.62 1.53 0.30
C GLU A 29 -9.75 2.42 0.82
N GLN A 30 -10.99 1.92 0.82
CA GLN A 30 -12.14 2.65 1.37
C GLN A 30 -12.03 2.86 2.87
N LEU A 31 -11.54 1.87 3.63
CA LEU A 31 -11.30 2.00 5.06
C LEU A 31 -10.19 3.01 5.37
N HIS A 32 -9.15 3.09 4.54
CA HIS A 32 -8.12 4.11 4.66
C HIS A 32 -8.66 5.50 4.37
N ALA A 33 -9.44 5.65 3.29
CA ALA A 33 -10.08 6.91 2.94
C ALA A 33 -11.06 7.40 4.02
N ALA A 34 -11.65 6.47 4.78
CA ALA A 34 -12.49 6.76 5.93
C ALA A 34 -11.70 6.94 7.25
N GLU A 35 -10.36 6.96 7.21
CA GLU A 35 -9.45 7.07 8.36
C GLU A 35 -9.66 5.99 9.44
N VAL A 36 -10.23 4.84 9.06
CA VAL A 36 -10.48 3.70 9.97
C VAL A 36 -9.23 2.85 10.15
N ILE A 37 -8.40 2.75 9.12
CA ILE A 37 -7.10 2.06 9.15
C ILE A 37 -5.97 3.02 8.79
N GLY A 38 -4.79 2.79 9.38
CA GLY A 38 -3.62 3.64 9.19
C GLY A 38 -2.95 3.46 7.83
N ASN A 39 -1.67 3.82 7.75
CA ASN A 39 -0.88 3.63 6.53
C ASN A 39 -0.54 2.15 6.32
N TYR A 40 -0.65 1.69 5.09
CA TYR A 40 -0.21 0.37 4.68
C TYR A 40 0.24 0.38 3.22
N ASP A 41 1.08 -0.59 2.89
CA ASP A 41 1.33 -1.01 1.51
C ASP A 41 0.60 -2.32 1.29
N ALA A 42 -0.09 -2.46 0.16
CA ALA A 42 -0.80 -3.68 -0.20
C ALA A 42 -0.56 -4.04 -1.66
N ALA A 43 -0.59 -5.33 -1.95
CA ALA A 43 -0.48 -5.86 -3.31
C ALA A 43 -1.36 -7.09 -3.46
N VAL A 44 -1.99 -7.23 -4.63
CA VAL A 44 -2.58 -8.49 -5.08
C VAL A 44 -1.55 -9.18 -5.96
N VAL A 45 -1.16 -10.38 -5.56
CA VAL A 45 -0.19 -11.21 -6.28
C VAL A 45 -0.89 -12.50 -6.69
N ASP A 46 -0.82 -12.81 -7.98
CA ASP A 46 -1.31 -14.05 -8.57
C ASP A 46 -0.14 -14.89 -9.08
N LYS A 47 -0.39 -16.13 -9.47
CA LYS A 47 0.57 -16.99 -10.14
C LYS A 47 0.20 -17.14 -11.61
N LYS A 48 1.01 -16.55 -12.48
CA LYS A 48 0.90 -16.75 -13.92
C LYS A 48 2.02 -17.69 -14.38
N ASP A 49 1.67 -18.81 -15.01
CA ASP A 49 2.62 -19.81 -15.50
C ASP A 49 3.58 -20.35 -14.41
N GLY A 50 3.15 -20.34 -13.14
CA GLY A 50 3.96 -20.76 -11.99
C GLY A 50 4.85 -19.67 -11.39
N GLU A 51 4.89 -18.47 -12.00
CA GLU A 51 5.65 -17.32 -11.52
C GLU A 51 4.73 -16.29 -10.83
N PRO A 52 5.19 -15.63 -9.75
CA PRO A 52 4.43 -14.58 -9.10
C PRO A 52 4.27 -13.37 -10.02
N HIS A 53 3.05 -12.89 -10.16
CA HIS A 53 2.66 -11.75 -10.98
C HIS A 53 1.87 -10.76 -10.13
N ILE A 54 2.39 -9.53 -10.00
CA ILE A 54 1.69 -8.46 -9.29
C ILE A 54 0.57 -7.94 -10.18
N ILE A 55 -0.67 -8.09 -9.72
CA ILE A 55 -1.86 -7.62 -10.44
C ILE A 55 -2.15 -6.17 -10.10
N SER A 56 -2.05 -5.81 -8.81
CA SER A 56 -2.30 -4.45 -8.35
C SER A 56 -1.40 -4.15 -7.16
N VAL A 57 -1.00 -2.89 -7.03
CA VAL A 57 -0.27 -2.36 -5.88
C VAL A 57 -0.97 -1.10 -5.40
N TRP A 58 -1.00 -0.93 -4.10
CA TRP A 58 -1.47 0.29 -3.47
C TRP A 58 -0.53 0.67 -2.34
N THR A 59 -0.20 1.96 -2.27
CA THR A 59 0.63 2.52 -1.22
C THR A 59 -0.11 3.70 -0.60
N ALA A 60 -0.38 3.63 0.71
CA ALA A 60 -0.88 4.78 1.45
C ALA A 60 0.24 5.83 1.49
N GLN A 61 0.13 6.89 0.70
CA GLN A 61 0.87 8.09 1.07
C GLN A 61 0.25 8.63 2.35
N PRO A 62 1.05 8.98 3.37
CA PRO A 62 0.49 9.55 4.59
C PRO A 62 -0.27 10.82 4.21
N SER A 63 -1.45 11.00 4.81
CA SER A 63 -2.23 12.25 4.75
C SER A 63 -1.51 13.46 5.36
N ALA A 64 -0.28 13.27 5.85
CA ALA A 64 0.60 14.34 6.26
C ALA A 64 1.15 15.06 5.03
N SER A 65 0.77 16.34 4.90
CA SER A 65 1.47 17.31 4.06
C SER A 65 2.98 17.17 4.27
N PHE A 66 3.67 16.52 3.34
CA PHE A 66 5.12 16.64 3.26
C PHE A 66 5.40 18.10 2.90
N GLY A 67 5.77 18.89 3.91
CA GLY A 67 6.13 20.28 3.72
C GLY A 67 7.20 20.40 2.65
N SER A 68 6.86 21.12 1.58
CA SER A 68 7.66 22.04 0.75
C SER A 68 9.20 21.89 0.70
N GLY A 69 9.74 20.68 0.77
CA GLY A 69 11.17 20.43 0.93
C GLY A 69 11.86 19.86 -0.30
N TRP A 70 11.12 19.23 -1.21
CA TRP A 70 11.68 18.53 -2.37
C TRP A 70 11.72 19.36 -3.67
N ASP A 71 11.23 20.60 -3.64
CA ASP A 71 11.10 21.46 -4.83
C ASP A 71 12.27 22.47 -4.99
N ARG A 72 13.43 22.22 -4.38
CA ARG A 72 14.58 23.16 -4.38
C ARG A 72 15.88 22.65 -5.01
N GLU A 73 15.84 21.59 -5.81
CA GLU A 73 17.03 21.08 -6.50
C GLU A 73 16.82 20.83 -8.01
N ARG A 74 16.02 21.67 -8.68
CA ARG A 74 16.13 21.87 -10.14
C ARG A 74 16.03 23.35 -10.52
N SER A 75 17.20 23.99 -10.57
CA SER A 75 17.65 25.09 -11.45
C SER A 75 18.70 25.93 -10.73
N PRO A 76 19.74 26.45 -11.40
CA PRO A 76 19.78 26.85 -12.82
C PRO A 76 20.37 25.82 -13.78
#